data_AF-A0A800EYU5-F1
#
_entry.id   AF-A0A800EYU5-F1
#
_cell.length_a   1.000
_cell.length_b   1.000
_cell.length_c   1.000
_cell.angle_alpha   90.00
_cell.angle_beta   90.00
_cell.angle_gamma   90.00
#
_symmetry.space_group_name_H-M   'P 1'
#
loop_
_entity.id
_entity.type
_entity.pdbx_description
1 polymer ?
#
loop_
_entity_poly.entity_id
_entity_poly.type
_entity_poly.pdbx_seq_one_letter_code
_entity_poly.pdbx_strand_id
1 'polypeptide(L)' 'MAKYGEGDRVVLHPNVTGQHGEYEGRIGVVLNIEADVLHHHLGGVAQYRVQVENENPVVAISVSEKELKRARRDVSSS' A
#
# COMPACT_ATOMS: atom_id res chain seq x y z
N MET A 1 1.88 0.96 -15.91
CA MET A 1 1.71 2.29 -15.28
C MET A 1 1.23 2.05 -13.87
N ALA A 2 2.03 2.42 -12.87
CA ALA A 2 1.71 2.24 -11.46
C ALA A 2 0.44 3.02 -11.05
N LYS A 3 -0.40 2.39 -10.22
CA LYS A 3 -1.69 2.93 -9.77
C LYS A 3 -1.57 3.94 -8.61
N TYR A 4 -0.46 3.89 -7.88
CA TYR A 4 -0.18 4.76 -6.73
C TYR A 4 1.20 5.42 -6.89
N GLY A 5 1.31 6.68 -6.48
CA GLY A 5 2.57 7.43 -6.50
C GLY A 5 3.17 7.59 -5.10
N GLU A 6 4.44 7.96 -5.04
CA GLU A 6 5.06 8.41 -3.78
C GLU A 6 4.24 9.54 -3.15
N GLY A 7 4.01 9.45 -1.83
CA GLY A 7 3.16 10.35 -1.06
C GLY A 7 1.66 10.03 -1.08
N ASP A 8 1.20 9.08 -1.90
CA ASP A 8 -0.22 8.67 -1.89
C ASP A 8 -0.56 8.01 -0.54
N ARG A 9 -1.69 8.42 0.04
CA ARG A 9 -2.28 7.77 1.22
C ARG A 9 -3.17 6.61 0.79
N VAL A 10 -2.89 5.43 1.33
CA VAL A 10 -3.55 4.17 0.99
C VAL A 10 -4.02 3.47 2.26
N VAL A 11 -5.14 2.76 2.19
CA VAL A 11 -5.57 1.83 3.22
C VAL A 11 -4.94 0.48 2.93
N LEU A 12 -4.28 -0.06 3.95
CA LEU A 12 -3.72 -1.41 3.92
C LEU A 12 -4.88 -2.40 4.02
N HIS A 13 -4.99 -3.28 3.02
CA HIS A 13 -6.02 -4.31 2.97
C HIS A 13 -5.36 -5.68 3.14
N PRO A 14 -5.96 -6.61 3.89
CA PRO A 14 -5.45 -7.98 3.95
C PRO A 14 -5.64 -8.58 2.55
N ASN A 15 -4.58 -8.88 1.80
CA ASN A 15 -4.77 -9.82 0.71
C ASN A 15 -3.53 -10.50 0.12
N VAL A 16 -3.78 -11.59 -0.60
CA VAL A 16 -2.87 -12.40 -1.41
C VAL A 16 -1.81 -13.18 -0.64
N THR A 17 -1.02 -12.52 0.22
CA THR A 17 0.09 -13.20 0.92
C THR A 17 -0.17 -13.42 2.41
N GLY A 18 -1.12 -12.68 2.99
CA GLY A 18 -1.38 -12.69 4.43
C GLY A 18 -0.27 -12.06 5.28
N GLN A 19 0.80 -11.59 4.63
CA GLN A 19 1.85 -10.84 5.29
C GLN A 19 1.29 -9.48 5.68
N HIS A 20 1.62 -8.98 6.87
CA HIS A 20 1.18 -7.66 7.37
C HIS A 20 -0.31 -7.51 7.72
N GLY A 21 -1.02 -8.63 7.98
CA GLY A 21 -2.42 -8.60 8.45
C GLY A 21 -2.64 -7.78 9.73
N GLU A 22 -1.62 -7.60 10.57
CA GLU A 22 -1.67 -6.74 11.75
C GLU A 22 -1.91 -5.24 11.43
N TYR A 23 -1.65 -4.82 10.19
CA TYR A 23 -1.86 -3.45 9.73
C TYR A 23 -3.11 -3.29 8.87
N GLU A 24 -3.96 -4.32 8.78
CA GLU A 24 -5.25 -4.23 8.08
C GLU A 24 -6.07 -3.02 8.55
N GLY A 25 -6.63 -2.29 7.60
CA GLY A 25 -7.47 -1.12 7.84
C GLY A 25 -6.69 0.13 8.25
N ARG A 26 -5.37 0.02 8.50
CA ARG A 26 -4.54 1.18 8.82
C ARG A 26 -4.21 1.98 7.56
N ILE A 27 -3.98 3.28 7.76
CA ILE A 27 -3.50 4.17 6.71
C ILE A 27 -2.00 4.01 6.58
N GLY A 28 -1.52 3.92 5.35
CA GLY A 28 -0.13 4.01 5.02
C GLY A 28 0.14 5.07 3.96
N VAL A 29 1.39 5.50 3.89
CA VAL A 29 1.90 6.44 2.89
C VAL A 29 2.86 5.71 1.98
N VAL A 30 2.62 5.76 0.67
CA VAL A 30 3.52 5.16 -0.31
C VAL A 30 4.84 5.93 -0.30
N LEU A 31 5.95 5.24 -0.06
CA LEU A 31 7.29 5.81 -0.07
C LEU A 31 7.95 5.71 -1.44
N ASN A 32 7.81 4.57 -2.12
CA ASN A 32 8.30 4.37 -3.48
C ASN A 32 7.68 3.09 -4.10
N ILE A 33 7.93 2.91 -5.38
CA ILE A 33 7.58 1.70 -6.13
C ILE A 33 8.86 0.84 -6.20
N GLU A 34 8.88 -0.28 -5.48
CA GLU A 34 10.07 -1.16 -5.42
C GLU A 34 10.25 -1.96 -6.70
N ALA A 35 9.13 -2.36 -7.32
CA ALA A 35 9.13 -3.02 -8.61
C ALA A 35 7.89 -2.61 -9.41
N ASP A 36 8.11 -1.84 -10.48
CA ASP A 36 7.11 -1.59 -11.55
C ASP A 36 7.15 -2.70 -12.61
N VAL A 37 8.20 -3.53 -12.59
CA VAL A 37 8.50 -4.49 -13.64
C VAL A 37 7.65 -5.73 -13.47
N LEU A 38 6.56 -5.79 -14.23
CA LEU A 38 6.05 -6.96 -14.96
C LEU A 38 6.84 -8.27 -14.73
N HIS A 39 6.80 -8.84 -13.52
CA HIS A 39 7.12 -10.24 -13.33
C HIS A 39 5.96 -11.02 -13.94
N HIS A 40 6.09 -11.28 -15.24
CA HIS A 40 5.18 -12.01 -16.10
C HIS A 40 4.77 -13.38 -15.52
N HIS A 41 5.56 -13.91 -14.58
CA HIS A 41 5.29 -15.18 -13.92
C HIS A 41 4.29 -15.08 -12.73
N LEU A 42 4.02 -13.89 -12.19
CA LEU A 42 3.17 -13.67 -11.02
C LEU A 42 1.92 -12.80 -11.30
N GLY A 43 1.62 -12.52 -12.58
CA GLY A 43 0.43 -11.78 -12.97
C GLY A 43 0.57 -10.25 -12.93
N GLY A 44 1.79 -9.72 -13.02
CA GLY A 44 2.06 -8.31 -13.37
C GLY A 44 1.55 -7.27 -12.35
N VAL A 45 1.73 -7.52 -11.06
CA VAL A 45 1.29 -6.61 -9.99
C VAL A 45 2.50 -5.81 -9.47
N ALA A 46 2.40 -4.49 -9.43
CA ALA A 46 3.45 -3.63 -8.88
C ALA A 46 3.60 -3.80 -7.36
N GLN A 47 4.83 -3.66 -6.86
CA GLN A 47 5.14 -3.65 -5.43
C GLN A 47 5.48 -2.23 -4.96
N TYR A 48 4.96 -1.89 -3.77
CA TYR A 48 5.08 -0.57 -3.17
C TYR A 48 5.66 -0.71 -1.76
N ARG A 49 6.62 0.16 -1.43
CA ARG A 49 7.05 0.39 -0.06
C ARG A 49 6.06 1.35 0.58
N VAL A 50 5.42 0.95 1.68
CA VAL A 50 4.41 1.76 2.37
C VAL A 50 4.79 1.92 3.84
N GLN A 51 4.85 3.15 4.31
CA GLN A 51 5.01 3.47 5.73
C GLN A 51 3.65 3.45 6.41
N VAL A 52 3.51 2.75 7.54
CA VAL A 52 2.28 2.74 8.34
C VAL A 52 2.17 4.07 9.10
N GLU A 53 1.05 4.76 8.94
CA GLU A 53 0.78 6.02 9.63
C GLU A 53 0.52 5.77 11.13
N ASN A 54 1.08 6.64 11.97
CA ASN A 54 0.92 6.60 13.44
C ASN A 54 1.54 5.36 14.14
N GLU A 55 2.49 4.67 13.52
CA GLU A 55 3.31 3.65 14.19
C GLU A 55 4.55 4.24 14.86
N ASN A 56 4.86 3.77 16.07
CA ASN A 56 6.09 4.11 16.80
C ASN A 56 6.70 2.83 17.43
N PRO A 57 7.85 2.33 16.94
CA PRO A 57 8.73 2.95 15.94
C PRO A 57 8.12 3.01 14.54
N VAL A 58 8.67 3.84 13.67
CA VAL A 58 8.24 3.94 12.27
C VAL A 58 8.38 2.57 11.60
N VAL A 59 7.26 2.04 11.07
CA VAL A 59 7.21 0.77 10.34
C VAL A 59 6.97 1.05 8.86
N ALA A 60 7.79 0.42 7.99
CA ALA A 60 7.58 0.41 6.55
C ALA A 60 7.54 -1.03 6.04
N ILE A 61 6.49 -1.36 5.29
CA ILE A 61 6.19 -2.68 4.77
C ILE A 61 6.18 -2.68 3.24
N SER A 62 6.47 -3.82 2.65
CA SER A 62 6.41 -4.02 1.20
C SER A 62 5.11 -4.74 0.87
N VAL A 63 4.26 -4.10 0.08
CA VAL A 63 2.91 -4.59 -0.23
C VAL A 63 2.63 -4.50 -1.73
N SER A 64 1.85 -5.46 -2.24
CA SER A 64 1.44 -5.46 -3.63
C SER A 64 0.32 -4.46 -3.89
N GLU A 65 0.13 -4.04 -5.14
CA GLU A 65 -1.00 -3.19 -5.54
C GLU A 65 -2.36 -3.73 -5.07
N LYS A 66 -2.50 -5.06 -4.99
CA LYS A 66 -3.73 -5.75 -4.58
C LYS A 66 -4.02 -5.62 -3.09
N GLU A 67 -2.99 -5.35 -2.29
CA GLU A 67 -3.06 -5.10 -0.84
C GLU A 67 -3.31 -3.62 -0.53
N LEU A 68 -3.42 -2.77 -1.56
CA LEU A 68 -3.66 -1.34 -1.41
C LEU A 68 -5.02 -0.91 -1.95
N LYS A 69 -5.75 -0.15 -1.13
CA LYS A 69 -6.93 0.62 -1.56
C LYS A 69 -6.64 2.10 -1.39
N ARG A 70 -6.99 2.93 -2.37
CA ARG A 70 -6.88 4.39 -2.22
C ARG A 70 -7.69 4.80 -0.99
N ALA A 71 -7.07 5.46 -0.01
CA ALA A 71 -7.81 6.02 1.11
C ALA A 71 -8.80 7.03 0.52
N ARG A 72 -10.10 6.84 0.79
CA ARG A 72 -11.08 7.87 0.41
C ARG A 72 -10.59 9.16 1.06
N ARG A 73 -10.50 10.24 0.27
CA ARG A 73 -10.54 11.58 0.86
C ARG A 73 -11.75 11.56 1.77
N ASP A 74 -11.54 11.80 3.05
CA ASP A 74 -12.63 12.13 3.95
C ASP A 74 -13.30 13.35 3.30
N VAL A 75 -14.39 13.10 2.56
CA VAL A 75 -15.28 14.16 2.15
C VAL A 75 -16.08 14.39 3.42
N SER A 76 -15.47 15.13 4.35
CA SER A 76 -16.17 15.74 5.46
C SER A 76 -17.12 16.77 4.82
N SER A 77 -18.24 16.27 4.31
CA SER A 77 -19.36 17.10 3.89
C SER A 77 -20.20 17.32 5.15
N SER A 78 -20.09 18.58 5.59
CA SER A 78 -20.88 19.32 6.57
C SER A 78 -22.33 18.89 6.74
#